data_AF-A0A2S1FJR9-F1
#
_entry.id   AF-A0A2S1FJR9-F1
#
_cell.length_a   1.000
_cell.length_b   1.000
_cell.length_c   1.000
_cell.angle_alpha   90.00
_cell.angle_beta   90.00
_cell.angle_gamma   90.00
#
_symmetry.space_group_name_H-M   'P 1'
#
loop_
_entity.id
_entity.type
_entity.pdbx_description
1 polymer ?
#
loop_
_entity_poly.entity_id
_entity_poly.type
_entity_poly.pdbx_seq_one_letter_code
_entity_poly.pdbx_strand_id
1 'polypeptide(L)' 'MSKATTTLSAGRPSARTDKAKAATLASLADDSGSMKRVNFELSAEQHAKLKIHAARAGKSIKELLTEYVAGLPD' A
#
# COMPACT_ATOMS: atom_id res chain seq x y z
N MET A 1 19.29 -34.30 33.91
CA MET A 1 19.07 -33.72 32.56
C MET A 1 17.61 -33.34 32.45
N SER A 2 17.25 -32.13 32.90
CA SER A 2 15.85 -31.70 33.00
C SER A 2 15.49 -30.89 31.77
N LYS A 3 14.60 -31.44 30.94
CA LYS A 3 14.13 -30.86 29.68
C LYS A 3 13.24 -29.65 29.99
N ALA A 4 13.68 -28.44 29.63
CA ALA A 4 12.87 -27.24 29.73
C ALA A 4 11.79 -27.27 28.64
N THR A 5 10.56 -27.56 29.05
CA THR A 5 9.37 -27.48 28.20
C THR A 5 9.07 -26.00 27.96
N THR A 6 9.40 -25.49 26.78
CA THR A 6 8.97 -24.16 26.33
C THR A 6 7.45 -24.18 26.20
N THR A 7 6.76 -23.77 27.25
CA THR A 7 5.33 -23.51 27.23
C THR A 7 5.09 -22.32 26.32
N LEU A 8 4.80 -22.61 25.04
CA LEU A 8 4.24 -21.63 24.11
C LEU A 8 2.85 -21.24 24.65
N SER A 9 2.84 -20.26 25.56
CA SER A 9 1.64 -19.63 26.06
C SER A 9 0.93 -19.00 24.85
N ALA A 10 -0.18 -19.59 24.42
CA ALA A 10 -1.13 -19.00 23.50
C ALA A 10 -1.86 -17.85 24.22
N GLY A 11 -1.08 -16.82 24.60
CA GLY A 11 -1.59 -15.60 25.20
C GLY A 11 -2.34 -14.80 24.15
N ARG A 12 -3.52 -14.28 24.52
CA ARG A 12 -4.29 -13.36 23.69
C ARG A 12 -3.37 -12.19 23.28
N PRO A 13 -3.27 -11.85 21.98
CA PRO A 13 -2.36 -10.80 21.49
C PRO A 13 -2.61 -9.42 22.11
N SER A 14 -3.75 -9.24 22.78
CA SER A 14 -4.10 -8.06 23.60
C SER A 14 -3.18 -7.82 24.80
N ALA A 15 -2.42 -8.83 25.25
CA ALA A 15 -1.47 -8.71 26.37
C ALA A 15 -0.13 -8.07 25.99
N ARG A 16 0.06 -7.70 24.71
CA ARG A 16 1.24 -6.97 24.27
C ARG A 16 1.21 -5.54 24.81
N THR A 17 2.26 -5.20 25.56
CA THR A 17 2.54 -3.91 26.19
C THR A 17 2.39 -2.74 25.21
N ASP A 18 2.08 -1.54 25.70
CA ASP A 18 1.83 -0.35 24.88
C ASP A 18 2.97 -0.01 23.91
N LYS A 19 4.21 -0.40 24.23
CA LYS A 19 5.38 -0.28 23.34
C LYS A 19 5.26 -1.10 22.05
N ALA A 20 4.67 -2.30 22.12
CA ALA A 20 4.41 -3.14 20.95
C ALA A 20 3.22 -2.62 20.12
N LYS A 21 2.21 -2.01 20.75
CA LYS A 21 1.12 -1.31 20.04
C LYS A 21 1.61 -0.04 19.35
N ALA A 22 2.48 0.74 20.00
CA ALA A 22 3.06 1.96 19.44
C ALA A 22 3.93 1.68 18.21
N ALA A 23 4.74 0.62 18.25
CA ALA A 23 5.54 0.18 17.09
C ALA A 23 4.66 -0.26 15.91
N THR A 24 3.52 -0.92 16.16
CA THR A 24 2.56 -1.22 15.09
C THR A 24 1.83 0.03 14.58
N LEU A 25 1.44 0.96 15.45
CA LEU A 25 0.76 2.20 15.05
C LEU A 25 1.66 3.12 14.23
N ALA A 26 2.94 3.23 14.59
CA ALA A 26 3.91 4.01 13.82
C ALA A 26 4.14 3.43 12.41
N SER A 27 4.02 2.12 12.22
CA SER A 27 4.07 1.49 10.88
C SER A 27 2.80 1.70 10.05
N LEU A 28 1.65 1.99 10.68
CA LEU A 28 0.43 2.42 9.98
C LEU A 28 0.39 3.93 9.72
N ALA A 29 1.14 4.70 10.50
CA ALA A 29 1.37 6.13 10.29
C ALA A 29 2.44 6.38 9.21
N ASP A 30 2.56 5.47 8.23
CA ASP A 30 3.30 5.71 7.00
C ASP A 30 2.71 6.97 6.36
N ASP A 31 3.53 8.02 6.41
CA ASP A 31 3.28 9.39 5.95
C ASP A 31 3.20 9.40 4.41
N SER A 32 2.20 8.70 3.89
CA SER A 32 1.83 8.66 2.48
C SER A 32 0.99 9.89 2.14
N GLY A 33 1.60 11.07 2.39
CA GLY A 33 1.05 12.42 2.27
C GLY A 33 -0.22 12.49 1.43
N SER A 34 -1.34 12.80 2.09
CA SER A 34 -2.72 12.89 1.58
C SER A 34 -2.90 12.57 0.08
N MET A 35 -2.76 11.30 -0.32
CA MET A 35 -3.04 10.92 -1.70
C MET A 35 -4.54 11.09 -1.97
N LYS A 36 -4.88 12.05 -2.82
CA LYS A 36 -6.27 12.27 -3.23
C LYS A 36 -6.62 11.33 -4.39
N ARG A 37 -7.65 10.50 -4.19
CA ARG A 37 -8.24 9.70 -5.28
C ARG A 37 -9.03 10.61 -6.22
N VAL A 38 -8.87 10.38 -7.52
CA VAL A 38 -9.63 11.08 -8.58
C VAL A 38 -10.76 10.18 -9.07
N ASN A 39 -11.95 10.75 -9.30
CA ASN A 39 -13.06 10.01 -9.92
C ASN A 39 -12.86 10.05 -11.44
N PHE A 40 -12.66 8.89 -12.06
CA PHE A 40 -12.33 8.80 -13.49
C PHE A 40 -13.12 7.68 -14.14
N GLU A 41 -13.75 8.00 -15.26
CA GLU A 41 -14.54 7.07 -16.06
C GLU A 41 -13.99 7.04 -17.47
N LEU A 42 -13.83 5.83 -18.01
CA LEU A 42 -13.41 5.58 -19.38
C LEU A 42 -14.32 4.53 -19.99
N SER A 43 -14.55 4.62 -21.30
CA SER A 43 -15.15 3.50 -22.02
C SER A 43 -14.22 2.29 -21.98
N ALA A 44 -14.78 1.09 -22.15
CA ALA A 44 -14.00 -0.15 -22.16
C ALA A 44 -12.87 -0.13 -23.22
N GLU A 45 -13.13 0.49 -24.37
CA GLU A 45 -12.16 0.63 -25.46
C GLU A 45 -11.00 1.57 -25.07
N GLN A 46 -11.31 2.70 -24.44
CA GLN A 46 -10.29 3.65 -23.96
C GLN A 46 -9.44 3.05 -22.85
N HIS A 47 -10.06 2.32 -21.91
CA HIS A 47 -9.33 1.60 -20.87
C HIS A 47 -8.41 0.52 -21.45
N ALA A 48 -8.85 -0.21 -22.48
CA ALA A 48 -8.02 -1.19 -23.18
C ALA A 48 -6.80 -0.53 -23.85
N LYS A 49 -7.01 0.59 -24.55
CA LYS A 49 -5.93 1.39 -25.16
C LYS A 49 -4.92 1.86 -24.10
N LEU A 50 -5.41 2.39 -22.98
CA LEU A 50 -4.58 2.85 -21.86
C LEU A 50 -3.75 1.70 -21.27
N LYS A 51 -4.36 0.53 -21.09
CA LYS A 51 -3.69 -0.66 -20.54
C LYS A 51 -2.61 -1.20 -21.47
N ILE A 52 -2.88 -1.28 -22.77
CA ILE A 52 -1.89 -1.70 -23.79
C ILE A 52 -0.72 -0.71 -23.82
N HIS A 53 -1.00 0.59 -23.79
CA HIS A 53 0.03 1.62 -23.79
C HIS A 53 0.92 1.54 -22.54
N ALA A 54 0.32 1.43 -21.35
CA ALA A 54 1.05 1.27 -20.09
C ALA A 54 1.94 0.01 -20.10
N ALA A 55 1.40 -1.13 -20.58
CA ALA A 55 2.15 -2.36 -20.72
C ALA A 55 3.35 -2.24 -21.68
N ARG A 56 3.18 -1.56 -22.82
CA ARG A 56 4.28 -1.31 -23.77
C ARG A 56 5.38 -0.44 -23.17
N ALA A 57 5.02 0.51 -22.31
CA ALA A 57 5.98 1.36 -21.60
C ALA A 57 6.60 0.68 -20.37
N GLY A 58 6.16 -0.54 -20.01
CA GLY A 58 6.61 -1.23 -18.79
C GLY A 58 6.12 -0.57 -17.49
N LYS A 59 5.05 0.22 -17.55
CA LYS A 59 4.51 0.98 -16.41
C LYS A 59 3.11 0.51 -16.06
N SER A 60 2.72 0.73 -14.80
CA SER A 60 1.31 0.65 -14.41
C SER A 60 0.53 1.88 -14.91
N ILE A 61 -0.80 1.75 -15.01
CA ILE A 61 -1.68 2.88 -15.35
C ILE A 61 -1.53 4.01 -14.31
N LYS A 62 -1.32 3.66 -13.04
CA LYS A 62 -1.08 4.62 -11.96
C LYS A 62 0.17 5.46 -12.24
N GLU A 63 1.30 4.82 -12.51
CA GLU A 63 2.56 5.51 -12.78
C GLU A 63 2.46 6.39 -14.02
N LEU A 64 1.89 5.86 -15.10
CA LEU A 64 1.70 6.61 -16.34
C LEU A 64 0.86 7.88 -16.12
N LEU A 65 -0.26 7.78 -15.39
CA LEU A 65 -1.10 8.93 -15.10
C LEU A 65 -0.45 9.89 -14.11
N THR A 66 0.30 9.37 -13.14
CA THR A 66 1.04 10.20 -12.17
C THR A 66 2.11 11.02 -12.87
N GLU A 67 2.89 10.40 -13.76
CA GLU A 67 3.90 11.10 -14.56
C GLU A 67 3.28 12.13 -15.51
N TYR A 68 2.16 11.77 -16.16
CA TYR A 68 1.45 12.70 -17.02
C TYR A 68 0.99 13.95 -16.25
N VAL A 69 0.40 13.77 -15.07
CA VAL A 69 -0.06 14.87 -14.22
C VAL A 69 1.12 15.70 -13.70
N ALA A 70 2.25 15.08 -13.37
CA ALA A 70 3.45 15.79 -12.92
C ALA A 70 4.09 16.68 -14.01
N GLY A 71 3.79 16.43 -15.28
CA GLY A 71 4.25 17.24 -16.42
C GLY A 71 3.28 18.34 -16.86
N LEU A 72 2.13 18.50 -16.21
CA LEU A 72 1.19 19.58 -16.54
C LEU A 72 1.75 20.95 -16.09
N PRO A 73 1.54 22.02 -16.87
CA PRO A 73 1.86 23.38 -16.42
C PRO A 73 0.94 23.82 -15.27
N ASP A 74 1.42 24.75 -14.45
CA ASP A 74 0.65 25.41 -13.38
C ASP A 74 -0.44 26.35 -13.93
#